data_AF-A0A7R9DNI1-F1
#
_entry.id   AF-A0A7R9DNI1-F1
#
_cell.length_a   1.000
_cell.length_b   1.000
_cell.length_c   1.000
_cell.angle_alpha   90.00
_cell.angle_beta   90.00
_cell.angle_gamma   90.00
#
_symmetry.space_group_name_H-M   'P 1'
#
loop_
_entity.id
_entity.type
_entity.pdbx_description
1 polymer ?
#
loop_
_entity_poly.entity_id
_entity_poly.type
_entity_poly.pdbx_seq_one_letter_code
_entity_poly.pdbx_strand_id
1 'polypeptide(L)'
;TEEIIKHRLQTKYFSKEVDEGDIVKLDCDRVTLAIIKRESPKARAQPCEKNGKHKITMYVYMEREVGDRRPFGQSRGADWVIKNSTPSDSGVYLCVLHRVMGLKSTLRVVTLAVKPRWYTRANRETRAQTLWCNSLALGYVYDDLSQRWEHNGIVWKDYGITTPAAVNELLIRHLNKSQDGEWKCIVTQKELNFKWTTNWIKLQVKDGPTFLTYLMEDPLPSKLFKHFKNEQYVLAFLIGTLVLTVLIVALGTFIYIK
;
A
#
# COMPACT_ATOMS: atom_id res chain seq x y z
N THR A 1 -0.97 -31.35 16.17
CA THR A 1 -0.99 -29.87 16.09
C THR A 1 -0.20 -29.28 14.92
N GLU A 2 1.11 -29.52 14.78
CA GLU A 2 1.96 -28.86 13.77
C GLU A 2 1.69 -29.34 12.34
N GLU A 3 1.50 -30.65 12.15
CA GLU A 3 1.09 -31.24 10.87
C GLU A 3 -0.27 -30.70 10.39
N ILE A 4 -1.21 -30.47 11.31
CA ILE A 4 -2.52 -29.89 10.99
C ILE A 4 -2.36 -28.46 10.46
N ILE A 5 -1.48 -27.67 11.08
CA ILE A 5 -1.19 -26.30 10.66
C ILE A 5 -0.54 -26.31 9.27
N LYS A 6 0.52 -27.12 9.09
CA LYS A 6 1.22 -27.26 7.81
C LYS A 6 0.29 -27.71 6.69
N HIS A 7 -0.50 -28.75 6.94
CA HIS A 7 -1.48 -29.27 5.97
C HIS A 7 -2.51 -28.21 5.58
N ARG A 8 -2.99 -27.40 6.54
CA ARG A 8 -3.94 -26.31 6.23
C ARG A 8 -3.32 -25.19 5.41
N LEU A 9 -2.11 -24.76 5.76
CA LEU A 9 -1.37 -23.79 4.96
C LEU A 9 -1.11 -24.31 3.55
N GLN A 10 -0.95 -25.63 3.37
CA GLN A 10 -0.69 -26.23 2.06
C GLN A 10 -1.94 -26.49 1.22
N THR A 11 -3.14 -26.44 1.79
CA THR A 11 -4.38 -26.82 1.09
C THR A 11 -5.34 -25.67 0.84
N LYS A 12 -5.24 -24.58 1.62
CA LYS A 12 -6.16 -23.46 1.53
C LYS A 12 -5.44 -22.13 1.64
N TYR A 13 -5.80 -21.21 0.75
CA TYR A 13 -5.38 -19.83 0.78
C TYR A 13 -6.58 -18.89 0.93
N PHE A 14 -6.33 -17.69 1.46
CA PHE A 14 -7.35 -16.67 1.65
C PHE A 14 -6.86 -15.35 1.06
N SER A 15 -7.55 -14.88 0.02
CA SER A 15 -7.33 -13.58 -0.61
C SER A 15 -8.66 -12.85 -0.67
N LYS A 16 -8.72 -11.62 -0.15
CA LYS A 16 -9.91 -10.77 -0.15
C LYS A 16 -9.65 -9.51 -0.96
N GLU A 17 -10.48 -9.29 -1.97
CA GLU A 17 -10.60 -8.02 -2.66
C GLU A 17 -11.91 -7.36 -2.19
N VAL A 18 -11.83 -6.13 -1.71
CA VAL A 18 -12.98 -5.39 -1.14
C VAL A 18 -12.96 -3.95 -1.64
N ASP A 19 -14.09 -3.25 -1.61
CA ASP A 19 -14.12 -1.83 -1.94
C ASP A 19 -13.72 -0.98 -0.72
N GLU A 20 -13.14 0.19 -0.98
CA GLU A 20 -12.88 1.19 0.05
C GLU A 20 -14.19 1.57 0.76
N GLY A 21 -14.16 1.58 2.09
CA GLY A 21 -15.29 1.82 2.99
C GLY A 21 -15.97 0.56 3.52
N ASP A 22 -15.65 -0.61 2.99
CA ASP A 22 -16.21 -1.89 3.44
C ASP A 22 -15.78 -2.27 4.86
N ILE A 23 -16.61 -3.09 5.51
CA ILE A 23 -16.27 -3.74 6.78
C ILE A 23 -15.66 -5.10 6.48
N VAL A 24 -14.37 -5.24 6.78
CA VAL A 24 -13.63 -6.48 6.50
C VAL A 24 -13.44 -7.26 7.78
N LYS A 25 -13.91 -8.50 7.77
CA LYS A 25 -13.65 -9.46 8.84
C LYS A 25 -12.55 -10.45 8.41
N LEU A 26 -11.44 -10.45 9.11
CA LEU A 26 -10.35 -11.42 8.95
C LEU A 26 -10.47 -12.46 10.07
N ASP A 27 -10.77 -13.71 9.69
CA ASP A 27 -10.92 -14.83 10.62
C ASP A 27 -9.60 -15.58 10.77
N CYS A 28 -9.18 -15.81 12.01
CA CYS A 28 -7.92 -16.48 12.36
C CYS A 28 -8.09 -17.99 12.63
N ASP A 29 -9.01 -18.62 11.92
CA ASP A 29 -9.26 -20.06 11.99
C ASP A 29 -9.66 -20.55 13.38
N ARG A 30 -10.80 -20.04 13.86
CA ARG A 30 -11.38 -20.40 15.18
C ARG A 30 -11.44 -21.90 15.44
N VAL A 31 -11.71 -22.70 14.41
CA VAL A 31 -11.83 -24.17 14.52
C VAL A 31 -10.48 -24.78 14.86
N THR A 32 -9.44 -24.43 14.10
CA THR A 32 -8.07 -24.91 14.36
C THR A 32 -7.60 -24.43 15.73
N LEU A 33 -7.84 -23.16 16.07
CA LEU A 33 -7.53 -22.64 17.40
C LEU A 33 -8.22 -23.42 18.53
N ALA A 34 -9.47 -23.84 18.37
CA ALA A 34 -10.19 -24.63 19.37
C ALA A 34 -9.59 -26.03 19.55
N ILE A 35 -9.17 -26.67 18.46
CA ILE A 35 -8.49 -27.99 18.48
C ILE A 35 -7.14 -27.85 19.20
N ILE A 36 -6.33 -26.84 18.84
CA ILE A 36 -5.02 -26.61 19.44
C ILE A 36 -5.14 -26.35 20.95
N LYS A 37 -6.13 -25.56 21.38
CA LYS A 37 -6.38 -25.31 22.82
C LYS A 37 -6.75 -26.59 23.57
N ARG A 38 -7.48 -27.51 22.93
CA ARG A 38 -7.86 -28.80 23.51
C ARG A 38 -6.66 -29.73 23.64
N GLU A 39 -5.79 -29.78 22.63
CA GLU A 39 -4.59 -30.62 22.61
C GLU A 39 -3.47 -30.09 23.52
N SER A 40 -3.37 -28.77 23.72
CA SER A 40 -2.27 -28.13 24.46
C SER A 40 -2.76 -27.01 25.37
N PRO A 41 -3.48 -27.33 26.47
CA PRO A 41 -3.99 -26.35 27.42
C PRO A 41 -2.87 -25.58 28.16
N LYS A 42 -1.65 -26.13 28.18
CA LYS A 42 -0.47 -25.53 28.82
C LYS A 42 0.26 -24.49 27.95
N ALA A 43 -0.24 -24.12 26.77
CA ALA A 43 0.32 -23.04 25.96
C ALA A 43 0.16 -21.67 26.68
N ARG A 44 1.15 -21.30 27.50
CA ARG A 44 1.31 -20.03 28.23
C ARG A 44 1.62 -18.86 27.29
N ALA A 45 0.79 -17.83 27.34
CA ALA A 45 0.99 -16.53 26.72
C ALA A 45 1.43 -15.54 27.81
N GLN A 46 2.63 -14.97 27.68
CA GLN A 46 3.12 -13.92 28.57
C GLN A 46 2.70 -12.55 27.99
N PRO A 47 2.03 -11.69 28.75
CA PRO A 47 1.65 -10.35 28.29
C PRO A 47 2.77 -9.34 28.60
N CYS A 48 2.97 -8.35 27.73
CA CYS A 48 3.31 -7.01 28.23
C CYS A 48 2.05 -6.51 28.96
N GLU A 49 2.20 -6.25 30.25
CA GLU A 49 1.12 -6.09 31.22
C GLU A 49 0.42 -4.71 31.13
N LYS A 50 -0.91 -4.71 31.30
CA LYS A 50 -1.54 -4.00 32.43
C LYS A 50 -2.87 -4.68 32.78
N ASN A 51 -2.91 -5.28 33.97
CA ASN A 51 -4.07 -5.84 34.67
C ASN A 51 -4.71 -7.12 34.08
N GLY A 52 -4.12 -8.25 34.45
CA GLY A 52 -4.84 -9.37 35.08
C GLY A 52 -6.22 -9.73 34.54
N LYS A 53 -6.26 -10.38 33.37
CA LYS A 53 -7.18 -11.48 32.98
C LYS A 53 -6.79 -11.95 31.57
N HIS A 54 -6.47 -13.24 31.44
CA HIS A 54 -5.69 -13.79 30.33
C HIS A 54 -6.46 -13.86 29.00
N LYS A 55 -5.79 -13.45 27.91
CA LYS A 55 -6.34 -13.37 26.55
C LYS A 55 -5.31 -13.92 25.56
N ILE A 56 -5.73 -14.83 24.68
CA ILE A 56 -4.93 -15.21 23.51
C ILE A 56 -4.82 -13.96 22.64
N THR A 57 -3.61 -13.44 22.52
CA THR A 57 -3.36 -12.23 21.74
C THR A 57 -2.94 -12.68 20.35
N MET A 58 -3.88 -12.57 19.43
CA MET A 58 -3.61 -12.61 17.99
C MET A 58 -2.90 -11.31 17.63
N TYR A 59 -1.67 -11.42 17.13
CA TYR A 59 -0.97 -10.28 16.53
C TYR A 59 -1.24 -10.29 15.04
N VAL A 60 -1.86 -9.21 14.56
CA VAL A 60 -1.87 -8.89 13.15
C VAL A 60 -0.60 -8.10 12.88
N TYR A 61 0.33 -8.69 12.13
CA TYR A 61 1.42 -7.93 11.53
C TYR A 61 0.89 -7.29 10.25
N MET A 62 0.83 -5.96 10.23
CA MET A 62 0.58 -5.16 9.04
C MET A 62 1.88 -4.45 8.71
N GLU A 63 2.47 -4.72 7.55
CA GLU A 63 3.69 -4.04 7.11
C GLU A 63 3.29 -2.80 6.31
N ARG A 64 3.38 -1.62 6.94
CA ARG A 64 3.42 -0.32 6.22
C ARG A 64 4.88 0.09 6.06
N GLU A 65 5.13 0.84 4.98
CA GLU A 65 6.40 1.42 4.55
C GLU A 65 7.55 1.35 5.59
N VAL A 66 8.59 0.60 5.23
CA VAL A 66 9.94 0.50 5.81
C VAL A 66 10.07 0.94 7.28
N GLY A 67 10.04 -0.04 8.19
CA GLY A 67 10.68 0.08 9.52
C GLY A 67 9.77 -0.04 10.75
N ASP A 68 8.44 -0.03 10.60
CA ASP A 68 7.54 -0.07 11.76
C ASP A 68 6.96 -1.47 12.04
N ARG A 69 7.68 -2.27 12.83
CA ARG A 69 7.20 -3.57 13.36
C ARG A 69 6.36 -3.35 14.62
N ARG A 70 5.20 -2.69 14.51
CA ARG A 70 4.29 -2.56 15.65
C ARG A 70 3.20 -3.64 15.64
N PRO A 71 2.95 -4.35 16.76
CA PRO A 71 1.75 -5.15 16.90
C PRO A 71 0.54 -4.22 16.83
N PHE A 72 -0.19 -4.25 15.71
CA PHE A 72 -1.35 -3.40 15.52
C PHE A 72 -2.55 -4.03 16.25
N GLY A 73 -2.80 -3.55 17.47
CA GLY A 73 -4.02 -3.76 18.25
C GLY A 73 -4.24 -5.15 18.89
N GLN A 74 -4.96 -5.12 20.01
CA GLN A 74 -5.31 -6.29 20.82
C GLN A 74 -6.78 -6.68 20.58
N SER A 75 -7.06 -7.55 19.59
CA SER A 75 -8.45 -7.96 19.32
C SER A 75 -9.09 -8.72 20.50
N ARG A 76 -10.34 -8.40 20.84
CA ARG A 76 -11.22 -9.21 21.71
C ARG A 76 -11.79 -10.39 20.90
N GLY A 77 -10.97 -11.42 20.71
CA GLY A 77 -11.35 -12.66 20.02
C GLY A 77 -10.33 -13.06 18.95
N ALA A 78 -10.61 -14.18 18.26
CA ALA A 78 -9.79 -14.69 17.17
C ALA A 78 -10.07 -14.00 15.82
N ASP A 79 -10.94 -12.99 15.78
CA ASP A 79 -11.28 -12.29 14.53
C ASP A 79 -10.80 -10.85 14.61
N TRP A 80 -10.28 -10.35 13.49
CA TRP A 80 -9.94 -8.95 13.32
C TRP A 80 -10.98 -8.31 12.41
N VAL A 81 -11.49 -7.14 12.80
CA VAL A 81 -12.49 -6.41 12.01
C VAL A 81 -11.94 -5.04 11.68
N ILE A 82 -11.74 -4.78 10.39
CA ILE A 82 -11.42 -3.46 9.86
C ILE A 82 -12.77 -2.82 9.52
N LYS A 83 -13.08 -1.70 10.19
CA LYS A 83 -14.25 -0.90 9.87
C LYS A 83 -13.82 0.22 8.94
N ASN A 84 -14.56 0.45 7.86
CA ASN A 84 -14.26 1.50 6.89
C ASN A 84 -12.86 1.31 6.28
N SER A 85 -12.69 0.24 5.50
CA SER A 85 -11.44 -0.13 4.84
C SER A 85 -10.88 1.02 3.99
N THR A 86 -9.57 1.21 4.05
CA THR A 86 -8.83 2.18 3.23
C THR A 86 -7.78 1.46 2.39
N PRO A 87 -7.30 2.05 1.26
CA PRO A 87 -6.21 1.46 0.48
C PRO A 87 -4.95 1.16 1.30
N SER A 88 -4.72 1.91 2.38
CA SER A 88 -3.61 1.72 3.32
C SER A 88 -3.72 0.49 4.23
N ASP A 89 -4.88 -0.19 4.21
CA ASP A 89 -5.11 -1.48 4.86
C ASP A 89 -4.81 -2.66 3.91
N SER A 90 -4.38 -2.40 2.67
CA SER A 90 -3.99 -3.48 1.75
C SER A 90 -2.66 -4.10 2.17
N GLY A 91 -2.59 -5.42 2.17
CA GLY A 91 -1.37 -6.17 2.46
C GLY A 91 -1.63 -7.61 2.87
N VAL A 92 -0.62 -8.21 3.50
CA VAL A 92 -0.63 -9.59 3.99
C VAL A 92 -0.78 -9.61 5.50
N TYR A 93 -1.77 -10.34 5.99
CA TYR A 93 -2.12 -10.49 7.40
C TYR A 93 -1.77 -11.90 7.86
N LEU A 94 -0.82 -11.99 8.80
CA LEU A 94 -0.41 -13.26 9.39
C LEU A 94 -1.10 -13.49 10.73
N CYS A 95 -1.70 -14.66 10.85
CA CYS A 95 -2.27 -15.18 12.07
C CYS A 95 -1.27 -16.09 12.75
N VAL A 96 -0.62 -15.63 13.83
CA VAL A 96 0.49 -16.35 14.46
C VAL A 96 0.10 -16.88 15.83
N LEU A 97 0.40 -18.16 16.07
CA LEU A 97 0.34 -18.79 17.37
C LEU A 97 1.68 -18.67 18.08
N HIS A 98 1.67 -18.13 19.30
CA HIS A 98 2.83 -18.16 20.21
C HIS A 98 2.70 -19.34 21.18
N ARG A 99 3.74 -20.18 21.26
CA ARG A 99 3.86 -21.27 22.26
C ARG A 99 4.80 -20.86 23.40
N VAL A 100 4.73 -21.60 24.52
CA VAL A 100 5.40 -21.31 25.81
C VAL A 100 6.89 -21.06 25.72
N MET A 101 7.54 -21.67 24.73
CA MET A 101 9.00 -21.62 24.53
C MET A 101 9.42 -20.56 23.51
N GLY A 102 8.57 -19.57 23.22
CA GLY A 102 8.86 -18.52 22.23
C GLY A 102 8.71 -18.96 20.76
N LEU A 103 8.42 -20.25 20.52
CA LEU A 103 8.14 -20.78 19.19
C LEU A 103 6.87 -20.13 18.61
N LYS A 104 7.00 -19.62 17.38
CA LYS A 104 5.92 -19.00 16.61
C LYS A 104 5.53 -19.93 15.47
N SER A 105 4.23 -20.13 15.27
CA SER A 105 3.71 -20.88 14.12
C SER A 105 2.62 -20.07 13.44
N THR A 106 2.74 -19.85 12.14
CA THR A 106 1.68 -19.23 11.35
C THR A 106 0.52 -20.20 11.21
N LEU A 107 -0.66 -19.82 11.68
CA LEU A 107 -1.89 -20.59 11.57
C LEU A 107 -2.63 -20.32 10.27
N ARG A 108 -2.62 -19.06 9.83
CA ARG A 108 -3.32 -18.62 8.64
C ARG A 108 -2.63 -17.41 8.03
N VAL A 109 -2.69 -17.33 6.72
CA VAL A 109 -2.31 -16.16 5.93
C VAL A 109 -3.54 -15.66 5.21
N VAL A 110 -3.84 -14.37 5.36
CA VAL A 110 -4.94 -13.71 4.65
C VAL A 110 -4.37 -12.50 3.94
N THR A 111 -4.60 -12.36 2.64
CA THR A 111 -4.28 -11.12 1.93
C THR A 111 -5.52 -10.28 1.77
N LEU A 112 -5.36 -8.97 1.88
CA LEU A 112 -6.40 -7.98 1.69
C LEU A 112 -5.92 -6.98 0.65
N ALA A 113 -6.71 -6.77 -0.39
CA ALA A 113 -6.51 -5.69 -1.33
C ALA A 113 -7.79 -4.84 -1.35
N VAL A 114 -7.66 -3.58 -0.96
CA VAL A 114 -8.77 -2.63 -0.90
C VAL A 114 -8.77 -1.81 -2.18
N LYS A 115 -9.81 -1.97 -2.99
CA LYS A 115 -10.01 -1.21 -4.22
C LYS A 115 -10.31 0.25 -3.88
N PRO A 116 -9.46 1.20 -4.29
CA PRO A 116 -9.70 2.61 -4.02
C PRO A 116 -10.86 3.17 -4.85
N ARG A 117 -11.69 4.02 -4.24
CA ARG A 117 -12.71 4.78 -5.00
C ARG A 117 -12.04 5.85 -5.86
N TRP A 118 -11.07 6.55 -5.28
CA TRP A 118 -10.36 7.69 -5.87
C TRP A 118 -8.89 7.37 -6.15
N TYR A 119 -8.20 8.26 -6.86
CA TYR A 119 -6.77 8.12 -7.10
C TYR A 119 -5.97 8.15 -5.79
N THR A 120 -5.25 7.07 -5.51
CA THR A 120 -4.41 6.90 -4.31
C THR A 120 -3.01 7.47 -4.46
N ARG A 121 -2.57 7.61 -5.71
CA ARG A 121 -1.27 8.14 -6.10
C ARG A 121 -1.49 9.01 -7.33
N ALA A 122 -0.79 10.14 -7.39
CA ALA A 122 -0.83 11.02 -8.55
C ALA A 122 0.56 11.57 -8.79
N ASN A 123 1.03 11.49 -10.02
CA ASN A 123 2.34 11.99 -10.41
C ASN A 123 2.31 12.42 -11.88
N ARG A 124 3.31 13.16 -12.35
CA ARG A 124 3.39 13.66 -13.73
C ARG A 124 4.11 12.67 -14.63
N GLU A 125 3.84 12.76 -15.92
CA GLU A 125 4.68 12.12 -16.93
C GLU A 125 6.15 12.47 -16.75
N THR A 126 7.04 11.61 -17.26
CA THR A 126 8.52 11.68 -17.19
C THR A 126 9.12 11.51 -15.79
N ARG A 127 8.35 11.73 -14.71
CA ARG A 127 8.79 11.48 -13.34
C ARG A 127 8.78 9.99 -12.99
N ALA A 128 9.60 9.64 -12.01
CA ALA A 128 9.63 8.29 -11.46
C ALA A 128 8.49 8.08 -10.45
N GLN A 129 7.95 6.86 -10.41
CA GLN A 129 6.94 6.44 -9.46
C GLN A 129 7.22 5.03 -8.96
N THR A 130 7.18 4.87 -7.64
CA THR A 130 7.30 3.56 -7.00
C THR A 130 5.91 3.06 -6.56
N LEU A 131 5.60 1.82 -6.90
CA LEU A 131 4.39 1.12 -6.46
C LEU A 131 4.80 -0.05 -5.56
N TRP A 132 4.15 -0.19 -4.40
CA TRP A 132 4.48 -1.22 -3.41
C TRP A 132 3.54 -2.42 -3.53
N CYS A 133 4.08 -3.63 -3.52
CA CYS A 133 3.30 -4.85 -3.63
C CYS A 133 2.70 -5.30 -2.28
N ASN A 134 3.36 -4.99 -1.16
CA ASN A 134 2.98 -5.44 0.19
C ASN A 134 2.95 -6.98 0.33
N SER A 135 3.84 -7.69 -0.37
CA SER A 135 3.86 -9.16 -0.44
C SER A 135 4.89 -9.84 0.46
N LEU A 136 5.79 -9.08 1.10
CA LEU A 136 6.94 -9.58 1.87
C LEU A 136 6.57 -10.74 2.81
N ALA A 137 5.48 -10.58 3.57
CA ALA A 137 5.09 -11.54 4.58
C ALA A 137 4.66 -12.91 4.03
N LEU A 138 4.32 -13.01 2.73
CA LEU A 138 4.07 -14.31 2.08
C LEU A 138 5.34 -15.15 2.02
N GLY A 139 6.49 -14.51 1.79
CA GLY A 139 7.80 -15.18 1.70
C GLY A 139 8.31 -15.73 3.04
N TYR A 140 7.67 -15.39 4.18
CA TYR A 140 7.97 -16.03 5.46
C TYR A 140 7.24 -17.37 5.67
N VAL A 141 6.27 -17.69 4.79
CA VAL A 141 5.38 -18.84 4.96
C VAL A 141 5.44 -19.78 3.76
N TYR A 142 5.62 -19.24 2.57
CA TYR A 142 5.62 -19.99 1.32
C TYR A 142 6.92 -19.72 0.55
N ASP A 143 7.45 -20.80 -0.01
CA ASP A 143 8.54 -20.78 -0.99
C ASP A 143 7.97 -20.85 -2.42
N ASP A 144 8.85 -20.70 -3.42
CA ASP A 144 8.52 -20.76 -4.85
C ASP A 144 7.36 -19.84 -5.27
N LEU A 145 7.34 -18.66 -4.65
CA LEU A 145 6.40 -17.60 -4.97
C LEU A 145 6.77 -16.96 -6.30
N SER A 146 5.74 -16.62 -7.06
CA SER A 146 5.85 -15.82 -8.28
C SER A 146 5.09 -14.53 -8.10
N GLN A 147 5.62 -13.42 -8.62
CA GLN A 147 4.99 -12.11 -8.46
C GLN A 147 4.84 -11.42 -9.80
N ARG A 148 3.66 -10.83 -10.02
CA ARG A 148 3.36 -10.05 -11.21
C ARG A 148 2.52 -8.82 -10.88
N TRP A 149 2.64 -7.82 -11.75
CA TRP A 149 1.83 -6.62 -11.75
C TRP A 149 0.83 -6.68 -12.90
N GLU A 150 -0.43 -6.39 -12.58
CA GLU A 150 -1.47 -6.16 -13.58
C GLU A 150 -1.81 -4.67 -13.64
N HIS A 151 -1.88 -4.13 -14.85
CA HIS A 151 -2.34 -2.78 -15.14
C HIS A 151 -3.63 -2.87 -15.95
N ASN A 152 -4.71 -2.28 -15.43
CA ASN A 152 -6.06 -2.34 -16.01
C ASN A 152 -6.53 -3.77 -16.37
N GLY A 153 -6.15 -4.76 -15.53
CA GLY A 153 -6.50 -6.17 -15.71
C GLY A 153 -5.61 -6.95 -16.69
N ILE A 154 -4.60 -6.31 -17.28
CA ILE A 154 -3.64 -6.93 -18.19
C ILE A 154 -2.30 -7.09 -17.48
N VAL A 155 -1.62 -8.22 -17.66
CA VAL A 155 -0.29 -8.43 -17.08
C VAL A 155 0.69 -7.42 -17.69
N TRP A 156 1.19 -6.53 -16.84
CA TRP A 156 2.17 -5.52 -17.22
C TRP A 156 3.60 -6.04 -17.09
N LYS A 157 3.89 -6.71 -15.98
CA LYS A 157 5.21 -7.26 -15.69
C LYS A 157 5.09 -8.51 -14.83
N ASP A 158 5.75 -9.58 -15.26
CA ASP A 158 5.85 -10.83 -14.52
C ASP A 158 7.32 -11.06 -14.15
N TYR A 159 7.59 -11.23 -12.85
CA TYR A 159 8.93 -11.50 -12.36
C TYR A 159 9.26 -13.00 -12.32
N GLY A 160 8.31 -13.88 -12.65
CA GLY A 160 8.48 -15.32 -12.50
C GLY A 160 8.64 -15.71 -11.03
N ILE A 161 9.29 -16.86 -10.79
CA ILE A 161 9.59 -17.33 -9.43
C ILE A 161 10.68 -16.44 -8.82
N THR A 162 10.37 -15.80 -7.70
CA THR A 162 11.26 -14.84 -7.02
C THR A 162 10.91 -14.73 -5.54
N THR A 163 11.86 -14.26 -4.73
CA THR A 163 11.56 -13.90 -3.35
C THR A 163 10.77 -12.57 -3.34
N PRO A 164 9.68 -12.46 -2.55
CA PRO A 164 8.94 -11.20 -2.43
C PRO A 164 9.82 -10.02 -2.00
N ALA A 165 10.89 -10.28 -1.24
CA ALA A 165 11.86 -9.26 -0.82
C ALA A 165 12.59 -8.59 -1.98
N ALA A 166 12.91 -9.32 -3.05
CA ALA A 166 13.64 -8.78 -4.19
C ALA A 166 12.79 -7.89 -5.10
N VAL A 167 11.46 -8.06 -5.08
CA VAL A 167 10.54 -7.43 -6.05
C VAL A 167 9.35 -6.73 -5.39
N ASN A 168 9.40 -6.45 -4.08
CA ASN A 168 8.30 -5.82 -3.35
C ASN A 168 7.92 -4.43 -3.90
N GLU A 169 8.81 -3.79 -4.67
CA GLU A 169 8.56 -2.52 -5.32
C GLU A 169 8.61 -2.62 -6.85
N LEU A 170 7.76 -1.86 -7.52
CA LEU A 170 7.83 -1.58 -8.94
C LEU A 170 8.22 -0.12 -9.13
N LEU A 171 9.46 0.12 -9.54
CA LEU A 171 9.92 1.44 -9.96
C LEU A 171 9.62 1.65 -11.44
N ILE A 172 8.70 2.56 -11.73
CA ILE A 172 8.48 3.10 -13.07
C ILE A 172 9.37 4.34 -13.19
N ARG A 173 10.45 4.26 -13.98
CA ARG A 173 11.44 5.36 -14.07
C ARG A 173 10.89 6.61 -14.76
N HIS A 174 10.08 6.40 -15.80
CA HIS A 174 9.47 7.46 -16.59
C HIS A 174 7.99 7.15 -16.77
N LEU A 175 7.14 7.87 -16.04
CA LEU A 175 5.70 7.76 -16.20
C LEU A 175 5.23 8.24 -17.58
N ASN A 176 4.23 7.56 -18.10
CA ASN A 176 3.53 7.88 -19.35
C ASN A 176 2.02 7.85 -19.09
N LYS A 177 1.21 8.67 -19.78
CA LYS A 177 -0.27 8.64 -19.69
C LYS A 177 -0.89 7.25 -19.85
N SER A 178 -0.30 6.39 -20.67
CA SER A 178 -0.74 5.00 -20.84
C SER A 178 -0.70 4.17 -19.54
N GLN A 179 0.02 4.61 -18.52
CA GLN A 179 0.13 3.95 -17.21
C GLN A 179 -0.87 4.47 -16.18
N ASP A 180 -1.76 5.39 -16.56
CA ASP A 180 -2.91 5.82 -15.76
C ASP A 180 -3.89 4.65 -15.55
N GLY A 181 -4.48 4.59 -14.35
CA GLY A 181 -5.52 3.62 -14.04
C GLY A 181 -5.19 2.70 -12.86
N GLU A 182 -5.69 1.48 -12.93
CA GLU A 182 -5.67 0.52 -11.83
C GLU A 182 -4.47 -0.42 -11.91
N TRP A 183 -3.75 -0.54 -10.80
CA TRP A 183 -2.58 -1.39 -10.63
C TRP A 183 -2.83 -2.41 -9.53
N LYS A 184 -2.66 -3.69 -9.84
CA LYS A 184 -2.75 -4.79 -8.85
C LYS A 184 -1.42 -5.50 -8.74
N CYS A 185 -1.01 -5.79 -7.51
CA CYS A 185 0.06 -6.76 -7.29
C CYS A 185 -0.53 -8.12 -6.98
N ILE A 186 -0.11 -9.12 -7.75
CA ILE A 186 -0.57 -10.49 -7.63
C ILE A 186 0.62 -11.39 -7.37
N VAL A 187 0.48 -12.23 -6.35
CA VAL A 187 1.45 -13.24 -5.97
C VAL A 187 0.81 -14.61 -6.15
N THR A 188 1.52 -15.53 -6.78
CA THR A 188 1.04 -16.89 -7.02
C THR A 188 2.05 -17.91 -6.52
N GLN A 189 1.55 -19.06 -6.06
CA GLN A 189 2.37 -20.23 -5.79
C GLN A 189 1.86 -21.36 -6.68
N LYS A 190 2.68 -21.78 -7.64
CA LYS A 190 2.24 -22.66 -8.73
C LYS A 190 1.89 -24.07 -8.23
N GLU A 191 2.71 -24.63 -7.34
CA GLU A 191 2.53 -26.01 -6.86
C GLU A 191 1.24 -26.20 -6.07
N LEU A 192 0.88 -25.22 -5.24
CA LEU A 192 -0.36 -25.25 -4.45
C LEU A 192 -1.55 -24.62 -5.18
N ASN A 193 -1.35 -24.09 -6.38
CA ASN A 193 -2.34 -23.35 -7.15
C ASN A 193 -2.97 -22.18 -6.34
N PHE A 194 -2.14 -21.46 -5.59
CA PHE A 194 -2.57 -20.33 -4.79
C PHE A 194 -2.35 -19.01 -5.53
N LYS A 195 -3.27 -18.07 -5.31
CA LYS A 195 -3.25 -16.74 -5.93
C LYS A 195 -3.72 -15.68 -4.95
N TRP A 196 -2.86 -14.75 -4.60
CA TRP A 196 -3.15 -13.65 -3.70
C TRP A 196 -3.05 -12.31 -4.42
N THR A 197 -4.01 -11.44 -4.15
CA THR A 197 -3.90 -10.02 -4.45
C THR A 197 -3.51 -9.31 -3.15
N THR A 198 -2.36 -8.65 -3.15
CA THR A 198 -1.76 -8.06 -1.95
C THR A 198 -1.87 -6.55 -1.90
N ASN A 199 -2.04 -5.90 -3.06
CA ASN A 199 -2.29 -4.47 -3.12
C ASN A 199 -3.10 -4.09 -4.37
N TRP A 200 -3.87 -3.01 -4.25
CA TRP A 200 -4.61 -2.38 -5.33
C TRP A 200 -4.44 -0.86 -5.27
N ILE A 201 -3.81 -0.30 -6.30
CA ILE A 201 -3.47 1.11 -6.39
C ILE A 201 -4.22 1.71 -7.58
N LYS A 202 -4.78 2.90 -7.40
CA LYS A 202 -5.32 3.70 -8.49
C LYS A 202 -4.37 4.88 -8.72
N LEU A 203 -3.65 4.87 -9.85
CA LEU A 203 -2.62 5.82 -10.21
C LEU A 203 -3.18 6.84 -11.20
N GLN A 204 -2.97 8.13 -10.90
CA GLN A 204 -3.24 9.22 -11.83
C GLN A 204 -1.95 9.71 -12.47
N VAL A 205 -1.87 9.72 -13.79
CA VAL A 205 -0.76 10.33 -14.54
C VAL A 205 -1.20 11.69 -15.08
N LYS A 206 -0.63 12.75 -14.50
CA LYS A 206 -0.82 14.14 -14.94
C LYS A 206 0.11 14.46 -16.10
N ASP A 207 -0.23 15.47 -16.89
CA ASP A 207 0.58 15.89 -18.04
C ASP A 207 2.00 16.28 -17.61
N GLY A 208 2.93 16.11 -18.55
CA GLY A 208 4.33 16.45 -18.38
C GLY A 208 4.54 17.91 -17.94
N PRO A 209 5.71 18.21 -17.35
CA PRO A 209 6.01 19.54 -16.85
C PRO A 209 6.06 20.56 -18.01
N THR A 210 5.19 21.57 -17.94
CA THR A 210 5.27 22.81 -18.71
C THR A 210 6.19 23.81 -17.99
N PHE A 211 6.67 24.84 -18.69
CA PHE A 211 7.40 25.94 -18.05
C PHE A 211 6.62 26.58 -16.88
N LEU A 212 5.29 26.67 -17.02
CA LEU A 212 4.42 27.24 -15.98
C LEU A 212 4.33 26.35 -14.74
N THR A 213 4.28 25.02 -14.91
CA THR A 213 4.31 24.10 -13.77
C THR A 213 5.67 24.03 -13.11
N TYR A 214 6.74 24.18 -13.88
CA TYR A 214 8.08 24.33 -13.33
C TYR A 214 8.15 25.52 -12.36
N LEU A 215 7.60 26.68 -12.74
CA LEU A 215 7.54 27.85 -11.86
C LEU A 215 6.74 27.60 -10.56
N MET A 216 5.73 26.75 -10.59
CA MET A 216 4.90 26.44 -9.41
C MET A 216 5.55 25.42 -8.47
N GLU A 217 6.34 24.50 -9.01
CA GLU A 217 6.84 23.32 -8.27
C GLU A 217 8.28 23.48 -7.78
N ASP A 218 9.11 24.28 -8.46
CA ASP A 218 10.53 24.44 -8.09
C ASP A 218 10.72 25.24 -6.79
N PRO A 219 11.71 24.89 -5.95
CA PRO A 219 11.85 25.45 -4.60
C PRO A 219 12.09 26.97 -4.55
N LEU A 220 12.65 27.55 -5.62
CA LEU A 220 12.88 28.99 -5.77
C LEU A 220 11.59 29.73 -6.21
N PRO A 221 11.05 29.48 -7.42
CA PRO A 221 9.88 30.18 -7.93
C PRO A 221 8.58 29.79 -7.20
N SER A 222 8.46 28.58 -6.64
CA SER A 222 7.24 28.13 -5.93
C SER A 222 6.86 29.05 -4.77
N LYS A 223 7.80 29.75 -4.12
CA LYS A 223 7.46 30.72 -3.07
C LYS A 223 6.48 31.79 -3.56
N LEU A 224 6.60 32.21 -4.82
CA LEU A 224 5.70 33.16 -5.47
C LEU A 224 4.50 32.45 -6.11
N PHE A 225 4.75 31.34 -6.83
CA PHE A 225 3.74 30.77 -7.73
C PHE A 225 2.89 29.63 -7.15
N LYS A 226 3.25 29.07 -5.99
CA LYS A 226 2.52 27.94 -5.37
C LYS A 226 1.09 28.28 -4.96
N HIS A 227 0.79 29.56 -4.75
CA HIS A 227 -0.55 30.03 -4.36
C HIS A 227 -1.54 30.04 -5.53
N PHE A 228 -1.07 29.94 -6.77
CA PHE A 228 -1.95 29.89 -7.93
C PHE A 228 -2.60 28.51 -8.06
N LYS A 229 -3.91 28.49 -8.30
CA LYS A 229 -4.69 27.24 -8.40
C LYS A 229 -4.37 26.44 -9.66
N ASN A 230 -3.97 27.11 -10.74
CA ASN A 230 -3.74 26.49 -12.05
C ASN A 230 -2.74 27.28 -12.89
N GLU A 231 -2.18 26.63 -13.91
CA GLU A 231 -1.19 27.17 -14.85
C GLU A 231 -1.70 28.44 -15.56
N GLN A 232 -3.00 28.50 -15.87
CA GLN A 232 -3.61 29.67 -16.51
C GLN A 232 -3.52 30.93 -15.65
N TYR A 233 -3.62 30.81 -14.32
CA TYR A 233 -3.49 31.95 -13.42
C TYR A 233 -2.05 32.43 -13.32
N VAL A 234 -1.08 31.51 -13.36
CA VAL A 234 0.35 31.86 -13.43
C VAL A 234 0.64 32.60 -14.72
N LEU A 235 0.13 32.10 -15.85
CA LEU A 235 0.29 32.75 -17.15
C LEU A 235 -0.34 34.15 -17.16
N ALA A 236 -1.57 34.30 -16.66
CA ALA A 236 -2.23 35.59 -16.56
C ALA A 236 -1.47 36.57 -15.67
N PHE A 237 -0.90 36.10 -14.55
CA PHE A 237 -0.06 36.90 -13.68
C PHE A 237 1.21 37.39 -14.40
N LEU A 238 1.90 36.50 -15.13
CA LEU A 238 3.10 36.86 -15.91
C LEU A 238 2.80 37.87 -17.02
N ILE A 239 1.67 37.72 -17.71
CA ILE A 239 1.22 38.68 -18.73
C ILE A 239 0.88 40.02 -18.06
N GLY A 240 0.18 40.00 -16.94
CA GLY A 240 -0.19 41.20 -16.20
C GLY A 240 1.01 41.99 -15.70
N THR A 241 2.04 41.32 -15.16
CA THR A 241 3.28 41.99 -14.73
C THR A 241 4.05 42.56 -15.91
N LEU A 242 4.13 41.84 -17.03
CA LEU A 242 4.75 42.36 -18.26
C LEU A 242 4.06 43.65 -18.74
N VAL A 243 2.73 43.64 -18.87
CA VAL A 243 1.95 44.81 -19.31
C VAL A 243 2.14 45.98 -18.35
N LEU A 244 2.12 45.73 -17.03
CA LEU A 244 2.35 46.76 -16.02
C LEU A 244 3.76 47.38 -16.15
N THR A 245 4.80 46.56 -16.35
CA THR A 245 6.16 47.08 -16.52
C THR A 245 6.31 47.94 -17.77
N VAL A 246 5.71 47.52 -18.89
CA VAL A 246 5.71 48.30 -20.14
C VAL A 246 5.00 49.64 -19.95
N LEU A 247 3.86 49.66 -19.25
CA LEU A 247 3.13 50.90 -18.95
C LEU A 247 3.94 51.86 -18.07
N ILE A 248 4.61 51.36 -17.03
CA ILE A 248 5.47 52.16 -16.14
C ILE A 248 6.63 52.77 -16.92
N VAL A 249 7.30 51.98 -17.76
CA VAL A 249 8.41 52.47 -18.60
C VAL A 249 7.91 53.53 -19.59
N ALA A 250 6.78 53.28 -20.27
CA ALA A 250 6.19 54.22 -21.22
C ALA A 250 5.81 55.56 -20.55
N LEU A 251 5.17 55.51 -19.37
CA LEU A 251 4.86 56.70 -18.56
C LEU A 251 6.13 57.43 -18.13
N GLY A 252 7.14 56.71 -17.66
CA GLY A 252 8.43 57.28 -17.27
C GLY A 252 9.13 57.99 -18.43
N THR A 253 9.17 57.36 -19.61
CA THR A 253 9.72 57.99 -20.82
C THR A 253 8.91 59.19 -21.27
N PHE A 254 7.58 59.14 -21.17
CA PHE A 254 6.72 60.26 -21.52
C PHE A 254 6.93 61.46 -20.60
N ILE A 255 7.07 61.22 -19.30
CA ILE A 255 7.38 62.26 -18.31
C ILE A 255 8.79 62.82 -18.53
N TYR A 256 9.76 61.98 -18.89
CA TYR A 256 11.15 62.42 -19.09
C TYR A 256 11.36 63.27 -20.35
N ILE A 257 10.60 63.00 -21.42
CA ILE A 257 10.70 63.72 -22.69
C ILE A 257 9.98 65.09 -22.64
N LYS A 258 9.09 65.30 -21.67
CA LYS A 258 8.26 66.49 -21.53
C LYS A 258 8.85 67.48 -20.53
#